data_AF-A0A9D1HVC2-F1
#
_entry.id   AF-A0A9D1HVC2-F1
#
_cell.length_a   1.000
_cell.length_b   1.000
_cell.length_c   1.000
_cell.angle_alpha   90.00
_cell.angle_beta   90.00
_cell.angle_gamma   90.00
#
_symmetry.space_group_name_H-M   'P 1'
#
loop_
_entity.id
_entity.type
_entity.pdbx_description
1 polymer ?
#
loop_
_entity_poly.entity_id
_entity_poly.type
_entity_poly.pdbx_seq_one_letter_code
_entity_poly.pdbx_strand_id
1 'polypeptide(L)'
;MAKKVKCEICGREFEMTKPEDGCPYCHGKQVEEAHDRNSMAGILKGAGWLIFIIGFIGSIILGSSVHFDSYSDFNYAVMMIGWISTGVSSLFLFAFSEIIQILHDIRKNK
;
A
#
# COMPACT_ATOMS: atom_id res chain seq x y z
N MET A 1 45.42 -13.97 -8.60
CA MET A 1 44.97 -15.37 -8.85
C MET A 1 43.46 -15.33 -8.98
N ALA A 2 42.90 -15.65 -10.15
CA ALA A 2 41.45 -15.61 -10.36
C ALA A 2 40.82 -16.84 -9.68
N LYS A 3 39.87 -16.61 -8.77
CA LYS A 3 39.13 -17.71 -8.11
C LYS A 3 37.87 -17.99 -8.93
N LYS A 4 37.69 -19.23 -9.37
CA LYS A 4 36.43 -19.67 -9.99
C LYS A 4 35.35 -19.74 -8.91
N VAL A 5 34.26 -19.02 -9.14
CA VAL A 5 33.10 -18.96 -8.24
C VAL A 5 31.84 -19.28 -9.03
N LYS A 6 30.89 -19.96 -8.37
CA LYS A 6 29.58 -20.25 -8.94
C LYS A 6 28.57 -19.21 -8.44
N CYS A 7 27.85 -18.57 -9.36
CA CYS A 7 26.78 -17.64 -9.00
C CYS A 7 25.60 -18.41 -8.39
N GLU A 8 25.12 -18.02 -7.21
CA GLU A 8 23.93 -18.63 -6.60
C GLU A 8 22.64 -18.28 -7.35
N ILE A 9 22.61 -17.14 -8.06
CA ILE A 9 21.41 -16.67 -8.79
C ILE A 9 21.29 -17.33 -10.16
N CYS A 10 22.35 -17.31 -10.97
CA CYS A 10 22.31 -17.82 -12.34
C CYS A 10 22.97 -19.19 -12.52
N GLY A 11 23.56 -19.77 -11.47
CA GLY A 11 24.19 -21.09 -11.49
C GLY A 11 25.46 -21.21 -12.33
N ARG A 12 25.88 -20.14 -13.02
CA ARG A 12 27.06 -20.13 -13.90
C ARG A 12 28.35 -19.99 -13.09
N GLU A 13 29.36 -20.74 -13.51
CA GLU A 13 30.72 -20.62 -13.00
C GLU A 13 31.47 -19.55 -13.79
N PHE A 14 32.14 -18.66 -13.09
CA PHE A 14 32.92 -17.58 -13.70
C PHE A 14 34.15 -17.25 -12.85
N GLU A 15 35.13 -16.61 -13.48
CA GLU A 15 36.35 -16.19 -12.80
C GLU A 15 36.14 -14.82 -12.18
N MET A 16 36.21 -14.74 -10.85
CA MET A 16 36.09 -13.48 -10.11
C MET A 16 37.44 -12.74 -10.20
N THR A 17 37.50 -11.72 -11.06
CA THR A 17 38.68 -10.87 -11.24
C THR A 17 38.63 -9.61 -10.36
N LYS A 18 37.44 -9.14 -9.99
CA LYS A 18 37.20 -8.09 -8.98
C LYS A 18 35.98 -8.43 -8.12
N PRO A 19 36.08 -8.39 -6.79
CA PRO A 19 34.97 -8.73 -5.89
C PRO A 19 33.86 -7.66 -5.87
N GLU A 20 34.17 -6.42 -6.23
CA GLU A 20 33.19 -5.31 -6.28
C GLU A 20 32.20 -5.36 -7.47
N ASP A 21 32.53 -6.05 -8.56
CA ASP A 21 31.75 -5.99 -9.81
C ASP A 21 30.57 -6.98 -9.87
N GLY A 22 30.35 -7.78 -8.81
CA GLY A 22 29.27 -8.77 -8.77
C GLY A 22 29.38 -9.83 -9.87
N CYS A 23 28.30 -10.59 -10.12
CA CYS A 23 28.31 -11.59 -11.20
C CYS A 23 28.17 -10.89 -12.57
N PRO A 24 29.13 -11.04 -13.51
CA PRO A 24 29.14 -10.33 -14.79
C PRO A 24 28.01 -10.77 -15.73
N TYR A 25 27.38 -11.91 -15.45
CA TYR A 25 26.35 -12.51 -16.30
C TYR A 25 24.92 -12.20 -15.87
N CYS A 26 24.69 -11.95 -14.58
CA CYS A 26 23.40 -11.50 -14.06
C CYS A 26 23.48 -10.08 -13.48
N HIS A 27 24.61 -9.40 -13.73
CA HIS A 27 24.97 -8.08 -13.23
C HIS A 27 24.81 -7.85 -11.73
N GLY A 28 24.69 -8.90 -10.92
CA GLY A 28 24.70 -8.83 -9.46
C GLY A 28 23.90 -7.68 -8.85
N LYS A 29 22.93 -7.12 -9.58
CA LYS A 29 22.03 -6.15 -9.03
C LYS A 29 21.24 -7.01 -8.08
N GLN A 30 21.59 -6.93 -6.80
CA GLN A 30 20.57 -6.69 -5.80
C GLN A 30 19.65 -5.68 -6.46
N VAL A 31 18.61 -6.18 -7.11
CA VAL A 31 17.47 -5.39 -7.48
C VAL A 31 17.06 -4.92 -6.10
N GLU A 32 17.52 -3.70 -5.75
CA GLU A 32 16.99 -2.95 -4.62
C GLU A 32 15.53 -3.30 -4.61
N GLU A 33 15.12 -3.99 -3.55
CA GLU A 33 13.82 -4.60 -3.39
C GLU A 33 12.80 -3.64 -3.97
N ALA A 34 12.44 -3.86 -5.24
CA ALA A 34 11.48 -3.06 -5.94
C ALA A 34 10.19 -3.59 -5.36
N HIS A 35 9.92 -3.07 -4.16
CA HIS A 35 8.96 -3.48 -3.18
C HIS A 35 7.80 -4.09 -3.94
N ASP A 36 7.79 -5.42 -4.01
CA ASP A 36 6.81 -6.18 -4.77
C ASP A 36 5.53 -6.18 -3.95
N ARG A 37 5.05 -4.96 -3.69
CA ARG A 37 3.79 -4.65 -3.03
C ARG A 37 2.76 -5.31 -3.90
N ASN A 38 1.94 -6.14 -3.28
CA ASN A 38 0.75 -6.60 -3.94
C ASN A 38 -0.03 -5.37 -4.44
N SER A 39 -0.06 -5.20 -5.77
CA SER A 39 -0.71 -4.05 -6.43
C SER A 39 -2.16 -3.91 -5.97
N MET A 40 -2.84 -5.04 -5.71
CA MET A 40 -4.20 -5.06 -5.17
C MET A 40 -4.32 -4.43 -3.79
N ALA A 41 -3.39 -4.69 -2.88
CA ALA A 41 -3.45 -4.09 -1.55
C ALA A 41 -3.12 -2.59 -1.56
N GLY A 42 -2.17 -2.18 -2.42
CA GLY A 42 -1.89 -0.76 -2.65
C GLY A 42 -3.12 0.00 -3.15
N ILE A 43 -3.86 -0.57 -4.12
CA ILE A 43 -5.12 0.01 -4.62
C ILE A 43 -6.16 0.12 -3.51
N LEU A 44 -6.31 -0.92 -2.68
CA LEU A 44 -7.29 -0.94 -1.60
C LEU A 44 -6.98 0.12 -0.52
N LYS A 45 -5.70 0.28 -0.19
CA LYS A 45 -5.23 1.36 0.69
C LYS A 45 -5.48 2.73 0.07
N GLY A 46 -5.27 2.88 -1.24
CA GLY A 46 -5.63 4.10 -1.96
C GLY A 46 -7.14 4.40 -1.90
N ALA A 47 -7.97 3.38 -2.12
CA ALA A 47 -9.43 3.51 -2.06
C ALA A 47 -9.93 3.91 -0.66
N GLY A 48 -9.31 3.36 0.40
CA GLY A 48 -9.63 3.74 1.78
C GLY A 48 -9.41 5.23 2.06
N TRP A 49 -8.29 5.80 1.59
CA TRP A 49 -8.03 7.24 1.69
C TRP A 49 -9.01 8.07 0.87
N LEU A 50 -9.32 7.62 -0.35
CA LEU A 50 -10.25 8.32 -1.23
C LEU A 50 -11.66 8.39 -0.63
N ILE A 51 -12.17 7.29 -0.09
CA ILE A 51 -13.47 7.22 0.59
C ILE A 51 -13.47 8.10 1.84
N PHE A 52 -12.39 8.09 2.62
CA PHE A 52 -12.29 8.93 3.81
C PHE A 52 -12.37 10.42 3.47
N ILE A 53 -11.60 10.88 2.48
CA ILE A 53 -11.56 12.30 2.09
C ILE A 53 -12.90 12.75 1.51
N ILE A 54 -13.47 11.96 0.57
CA ILE A 54 -14.76 12.28 -0.04
C ILE A 54 -15.86 12.28 1.01
N GLY A 55 -15.85 11.29 1.90
CA GLY A 55 -16.80 11.19 3.00
C GLY A 55 -16.71 12.37 3.95
N PHE A 56 -15.50 12.78 4.30
CA PHE A 56 -15.26 13.90 5.21
C PHE A 56 -15.79 15.22 4.64
N ILE A 57 -15.41 15.55 3.39
CA ILE A 57 -15.84 16.78 2.71
C ILE A 57 -17.34 16.73 2.40
N GLY A 58 -17.82 15.61 1.86
CA GLY A 58 -19.23 15.43 1.51
C GLY A 58 -20.15 15.57 2.71
N SER A 59 -19.73 15.11 3.89
CA SER A 59 -20.52 15.22 5.10
C SER A 59 -20.61 16.65 5.65
N ILE A 60 -19.59 17.50 5.43
CA ILE A 60 -19.68 18.94 5.72
C ILE A 60 -20.70 19.59 4.80
N ILE A 61 -20.66 19.29 3.50
CA ILE A 61 -21.61 19.83 2.51
C ILE A 61 -23.04 19.39 2.85
N LEU A 62 -23.25 18.12 3.21
CA LEU A 62 -24.54 17.60 3.64
C LEU A 62 -25.03 18.23 4.95
N GLY A 63 -24.13 18.47 5.91
CA GLY A 63 -24.44 19.21 7.13
C GLY A 63 -24.96 20.61 6.86
N SER A 64 -24.48 21.27 5.80
CA SER A 64 -24.95 22.60 5.39
C SER A 64 -26.21 22.60 4.52
N SER A 65 -26.62 21.46 3.95
CA SER A 65 -27.77 21.38 3.03
C SER A 65 -28.99 20.66 3.59
N VAL A 66 -28.80 19.80 4.61
CA VAL A 66 -29.88 19.01 5.21
C VAL A 66 -30.27 19.61 6.56
N HIS A 67 -31.27 20.48 6.54
CA HIS A 67 -31.88 21.06 7.74
C HIS A 67 -33.02 20.16 8.23
N PHE A 68 -32.81 19.46 9.35
CA PHE A 68 -33.88 18.73 10.03
C PHE A 68 -34.64 19.61 11.03
N ASP A 69 -33.98 20.63 11.59
CA ASP A 69 -34.55 21.62 12.49
C ASP A 69 -34.49 23.02 11.87
N SER A 70 -35.59 23.78 11.94
CA SER A 70 -35.72 25.10 11.30
C SER A 70 -34.88 26.22 11.95
N TYR A 71 -34.07 25.92 12.97
CA TYR A 71 -33.33 26.93 13.75
C TYR A 71 -31.81 26.88 13.54
N SER A 72 -31.28 25.85 12.87
CA SER A 72 -29.84 25.69 12.70
C SER A 72 -29.40 25.82 11.24
N ASP A 73 -28.53 26.78 10.98
CA ASP A 73 -27.88 26.97 9.68
C ASP A 73 -26.95 25.81 9.30
N PHE A 74 -26.55 24.98 10.28
CA PHE A 74 -25.70 23.81 10.06
C PHE A 74 -26.11 22.62 10.93
N ASN A 75 -26.23 21.45 10.31
CA ASN A 75 -26.58 20.21 10.97
C ASN A 75 -25.32 19.42 11.37
N TYR A 76 -24.87 19.66 12.60
CA TYR A 76 -23.71 18.95 13.17
C TYR A 76 -23.93 17.45 13.33
N ALA A 77 -25.17 16.99 13.54
CA ALA A 77 -25.45 15.57 13.71
C ALA A 77 -25.20 14.81 12.40
N VAL A 78 -25.69 15.32 11.27
CA VAL A 78 -25.45 14.73 9.94
C VAL A 78 -23.95 14.71 9.61
N MET A 79 -23.24 15.80 9.93
CA MET A 79 -21.78 15.86 9.74
C MET A 79 -21.05 14.79 10.57
N MET A 80 -21.36 14.69 11.86
CA MET A 80 -20.69 13.73 12.75
C MET A 80 -21.00 12.28 12.37
N ILE A 81 -22.25 11.97 11.99
CA ILE A 81 -22.63 10.63 11.52
C ILE A 81 -21.87 10.26 10.25
N GLY A 82 -21.76 11.19 9.29
CA GLY A 82 -21.00 10.92 8.07
C GLY A 82 -19.50 10.75 8.33
N TRP A 83 -18.91 11.52 9.25
CA TRP A 83 -17.50 11.34 9.63
C TRP A 83 -17.23 9.99 10.30
N ILE A 84 -18.09 9.59 11.25
CA ILE A 84 -17.94 8.30 11.93
C ILE A 84 -18.11 7.15 10.93
N SER A 85 -19.16 7.18 10.09
CA SER A 85 -19.43 6.11 9.12
C SER A 85 -18.31 5.95 8.08
N THR A 86 -17.81 7.06 7.54
CA THR A 86 -16.74 7.06 6.53
C THR A 86 -15.38 6.72 7.15
N GLY A 87 -15.14 7.15 8.41
CA GLY A 87 -13.98 6.75 9.19
C GLY A 87 -13.95 5.26 9.52
N VAL A 88 -15.06 4.68 9.98
CA VAL A 88 -15.14 3.23 10.23
C VAL A 88 -14.95 2.44 8.93
N SER A 89 -15.54 2.90 7.83
CA SER A 89 -15.41 2.25 6.52
C SER A 89 -13.97 2.29 5.99
N SER A 90 -13.26 3.41 6.14
CA SER A 90 -11.87 3.53 5.71
C SER A 90 -10.93 2.66 6.55
N LEU A 91 -11.14 2.60 7.88
CA LEU A 91 -10.40 1.71 8.77
C LEU A 91 -10.56 0.25 8.39
N PHE A 92 -11.78 -0.17 8.02
CA PHE A 92 -12.03 -1.53 7.56
C PHE A 92 -11.26 -1.87 6.28
N LEU A 93 -11.27 -0.95 5.29
CA LEU A 93 -10.50 -1.12 4.06
C LEU A 93 -9.00 -1.14 4.29
N PHE A 94 -8.49 -0.33 5.23
CA PHE A 94 -7.09 -0.36 5.62
C PHE A 94 -6.71 -1.68 6.28
N ALA A 95 -7.52 -2.17 7.23
CA ALA A 95 -7.28 -3.45 7.87
C ALA A 95 -7.27 -4.59 6.85
N PHE A 96 -8.22 -4.59 5.92
CA PHE A 96 -8.30 -5.62 4.87
C PHE A 96 -7.13 -5.53 3.88
N SER A 97 -6.69 -4.32 3.53
CA SER A 97 -5.47 -4.07 2.76
C SER A 97 -4.25 -4.74 3.40
N GLU A 98 -4.01 -4.50 4.69
CA GLU A 98 -2.87 -5.07 5.41
C GLU A 98 -2.92 -6.60 5.45
N ILE A 99 -4.10 -7.18 5.67
CA ILE A 99 -4.28 -8.65 5.63
C ILE A 99 -3.87 -9.22 4.26
N ILE A 100 -4.26 -8.56 3.17
CA ILE A 100 -3.90 -8.99 1.81
C ILE A 100 -2.39 -8.88 1.56
N GLN A 101 -1.73 -7.84 2.07
CA GLN A 101 -0.27 -7.71 1.97
C GLN A 101 0.43 -8.85 2.69
N ILE A 102 0.05 -9.11 3.95
CA ILE A 102 0.62 -10.18 4.76
C ILE A 102 0.43 -11.54 4.08
N LEU A 103 -0.78 -11.82 3.56
CA LEU A 103 -1.05 -13.09 2.89
C LEU A 103 -0.21 -13.27 1.63
N HIS A 104 -0.03 -12.20 0.86
CA HIS A 104 0.80 -12.21 -0.33
C HIS A 104 2.28 -12.43 0.00
N ASP A 105 2.76 -11.81 1.08
CA ASP A 105 4.16 -11.96 1.53
C ASP A 105 4.43 -13.39 2.03
N ILE A 106 3.51 -13.99 2.79
CA ILE A 106 3.58 -15.42 3.18
C ILE A 106 3.64 -16.33 1.96
N ARG A 107 2.86 -16.02 0.91
CA ARG A 107 2.85 -16.81 -0.33
C ARG A 107 4.17 -16.70 -1.09
N LYS A 108 4.79 -15.53 -1.12
CA LYS A 108 6.06 -15.31 -1.86
C LYS A 108 7.30 -15.83 -1.12
N ASN A 109 7.27 -15.93 0.21
CA ASN A 109 8.35 -16.48 1.02
C ASN A 109 8.33 -18.02 1.18
N LYS A 110 7.51 -18.73 0.38
CA LYS A 110 7.54 -20.20 0.23
C LYS A 110 8.16 -20.57 -1.11
#